data_AF-A0A174ST20-F1
#
_entry.id   AF-A0A174ST20-F1
#
_cell.length_a   1.000
_cell.length_b   1.000
_cell.length_c   1.000
_cell.angle_alpha   90.00
_cell.angle_beta   90.00
_cell.angle_gamma   90.00
#
_symmetry.space_group_name_H-M   'P 1'
#
loop_
_entity.id
_entity.type
_entity.pdbx_description
1 polymer ?
#
loop_
_entity_poly.entity_id
_entity_poly.type
_entity_poly.pdbx_seq_one_letter_code
_entity_poly.pdbx_strand_id
1 'polypeptide(L)'
;MKEYYRIGETASLMGITTQTLRFYDKIGLVKPIKIDPRTGYRYYAYEQFHFIDRIKYLQSLGMPLDDIKEVMLSKKVERLLPFLDQQKKVLEEEEKKIRLAKEKSEQGIDNAMYLRQYGYKISYDAFCKQKFRPDYYFIYLNEKVKDAPNILKLPEGDYLCFRERILEEAWNPQRIISYFQGKAKPELMLAMEYEDNLDNYAHANYEIQILLEKN
;
A
#
# COMPACT_ATOMS: atom_id res chain seq x y z
N MET A 1 35.15 13.16 16.95
CA MET A 1 34.90 11.93 16.18
C MET A 1 36.15 11.59 15.37
N LYS A 2 36.34 10.32 14.98
CA LYS A 2 37.40 9.93 14.03
C LYS A 2 37.10 10.58 12.68
N GLU A 3 38.12 11.06 11.97
CA GLU A 3 37.95 11.68 10.65
C GLU A 3 37.67 10.64 9.54
N TYR A 4 38.30 9.46 9.64
CA TYR A 4 38.13 8.36 8.68
C TYR A 4 37.99 7.02 9.39
N TYR A 5 37.15 6.15 8.82
CA TYR A 5 36.86 4.81 9.29
C TYR A 5 37.27 3.81 8.21
N ARG A 6 37.98 2.74 8.58
CA ARG A 6 38.27 1.64 7.64
C ARG A 6 36.97 0.97 7.22
N ILE A 7 36.99 0.30 6.08
CA ILE A 7 35.82 -0.45 5.57
C ILE A 7 35.21 -1.41 6.59
N GLY A 8 36.02 -2.08 7.42
CA GLY A 8 35.53 -2.98 8.47
C GLY A 8 34.84 -2.24 9.62
N GLU A 9 35.39 -1.10 10.05
CA GLU A 9 34.77 -0.24 11.07
C GLU A 9 33.46 0.34 10.54
N THR A 10 33.45 0.83 9.30
CA THR A 10 32.25 1.38 8.62
C THR A 10 31.18 0.31 8.48
N ALA A 11 31.55 -0.88 8.00
CA ALA A 11 30.63 -2.02 7.87
C ALA A 11 29.97 -2.37 9.21
N SER A 12 30.75 -2.46 10.28
CA SER A 12 30.27 -2.75 11.63
C SER A 12 29.32 -1.66 12.13
N LEU A 13 29.71 -0.39 12.06
CA LEU A 13 28.91 0.75 12.54
C LEU A 13 27.59 0.90 11.76
N MET A 14 27.61 0.63 10.45
CA MET A 14 26.44 0.73 9.58
C MET A 14 25.62 -0.56 9.52
N GLY A 15 26.01 -1.64 10.21
CA GLY A 15 25.30 -2.91 10.20
C GLY A 15 25.21 -3.56 8.81
N ILE A 16 26.28 -3.49 8.01
CA ILE A 16 26.37 -4.12 6.69
C ILE A 16 27.69 -4.88 6.55
N THR A 17 27.82 -5.71 5.51
CA THR A 17 29.07 -6.44 5.28
C THR A 17 30.10 -5.57 4.55
N THR A 18 31.38 -5.87 4.73
CA THR A 18 32.44 -5.22 3.93
C THR A 18 32.28 -5.51 2.43
N GLN A 19 31.71 -6.67 2.07
CA GLN A 19 31.36 -7.02 0.70
C GLN A 19 30.28 -6.09 0.13
N THR A 20 29.29 -5.71 0.93
CA THR A 20 28.25 -4.74 0.53
C THR A 20 28.87 -3.38 0.19
N LEU A 21 29.78 -2.87 1.03
CA LEU A 21 30.50 -1.62 0.75
C LEU A 21 31.38 -1.72 -0.50
N ARG A 22 32.07 -2.84 -0.72
CA ARG A 22 32.83 -3.09 -1.96
C ARG A 22 31.92 -3.13 -3.17
N PHE A 23 30.73 -3.68 -3.03
CA PHE A 23 29.73 -3.70 -4.10
C PHE A 23 29.22 -2.29 -4.40
N TYR A 24 28.88 -1.49 -3.38
CA TYR A 24 28.48 -0.08 -3.56
C TYR A 24 29.57 0.75 -4.25
N ASP A 25 30.83 0.54 -3.89
CA ASP A 25 31.98 1.14 -4.58
C ASP A 25 32.03 0.71 -6.06
N LYS A 26 31.93 -0.60 -6.34
CA LYS A 26 31.95 -1.17 -7.69
C LYS A 26 30.86 -0.59 -8.60
N ILE A 27 29.64 -0.43 -8.09
CA ILE A 27 28.52 0.15 -8.87
C ILE A 27 28.51 1.69 -8.83
N GLY A 28 29.44 2.31 -8.12
CA GLY A 28 29.56 3.77 -8.00
C GLY A 28 28.48 4.43 -7.13
N LEU A 29 27.81 3.66 -6.26
CA LEU A 29 26.76 4.13 -5.37
C LEU A 29 27.34 4.79 -4.10
N VAL A 30 28.36 4.18 -3.51
CA VAL A 30 29.13 4.76 -2.38
C VAL A 30 30.61 4.49 -2.61
N LYS A 31 31.36 5.51 -3.00
CA LYS A 31 32.81 5.40 -3.17
C LYS A 31 33.54 5.72 -1.86
N PRO A 32 34.63 5.02 -1.52
CA PRO A 32 35.45 5.40 -0.38
C PRO A 32 36.03 6.81 -0.60
N ILE A 33 36.08 7.63 0.45
CA ILE A 33 36.70 8.96 0.37
C ILE A 33 38.20 8.87 0.11
N LYS A 34 38.83 7.76 0.55
CA LYS A 34 40.25 7.50 0.36
C LYS A 34 40.52 6.02 0.22
N ILE A 35 41.46 5.68 -0.67
CA ILE A 35 42.06 4.35 -0.78
C ILE A 35 43.55 4.51 -0.47
N ASP A 36 44.07 3.70 0.46
CA ASP A 36 45.49 3.66 0.75
C ASP A 36 46.24 3.06 -0.46
N PRO A 37 47.18 3.78 -1.08
CA PRO A 37 47.87 3.32 -2.29
C PRO A 37 48.84 2.16 -2.04
N ARG A 38 49.29 1.94 -0.80
CA ARG A 38 50.24 0.88 -0.45
C ARG A 38 49.53 -0.42 -0.10
N THR A 39 48.40 -0.32 0.60
CA THR A 39 47.69 -1.49 1.16
C THR A 39 46.37 -1.81 0.46
N GLY A 40 45.83 -0.86 -0.31
CA GLY A 40 44.50 -0.98 -0.92
C GLY A 40 43.33 -0.86 0.06
N TYR A 41 43.58 -0.50 1.33
CA TYR A 41 42.51 -0.31 2.31
C TYR A 41 41.62 0.88 1.94
N ARG A 42 40.31 0.66 2.06
CA ARG A 42 39.28 1.67 1.82
C ARG A 42 38.90 2.36 3.11
N TYR A 43 38.74 3.67 3.03
CA TYR A 43 38.35 4.54 4.13
C TYR A 43 37.11 5.35 3.77
N TYR A 44 36.24 5.55 4.75
CA TYR A 44 35.01 6.32 4.64
C TYR A 44 34.98 7.41 5.70
N ALA A 45 34.43 8.57 5.36
CA ALA A 45 34.22 9.65 6.32
C ALA A 45 32.86 9.50 7.02
N TYR A 46 32.69 10.12 8.18
CA TYR A 46 31.42 10.08 8.93
C TYR A 46 30.25 10.63 8.12
N GLU A 47 30.52 11.65 7.30
CA GLU A 47 29.57 12.24 6.35
C GLU A 47 29.10 11.23 5.31
N GLN A 48 29.77 10.10 5.11
CA GLN A 48 29.28 9.08 4.18
C GLN A 48 28.20 8.17 4.79
N PHE A 49 28.05 8.19 6.12
CA PHE A 49 27.18 7.25 6.84
C PHE A 49 25.71 7.53 6.55
N HIS A 50 25.31 8.81 6.48
CA HIS A 50 23.92 9.17 6.17
C HIS A 50 23.50 8.73 4.75
N PHE A 51 24.42 8.68 3.78
CA PHE A 51 24.13 8.13 2.45
C PHE A 51 23.91 6.61 2.53
N ILE A 52 24.75 5.91 3.28
CA ILE A 52 24.63 4.45 3.49
C ILE A 52 23.31 4.12 4.20
N ASP A 53 22.93 4.86 5.24
CA ASP A 53 21.65 4.69 5.93
C ASP A 53 20.46 4.93 5.01
N ARG A 54 20.52 5.96 4.16
CA ARG A 54 19.45 6.22 3.19
C ARG A 54 19.31 5.09 2.17
N ILE A 55 20.43 4.56 1.66
CA ILE A 55 20.42 3.40 0.76
C ILE A 55 19.78 2.19 1.45
N LYS A 56 20.20 1.88 2.68
CA LYS A 56 19.62 0.78 3.46
C LYS A 56 18.12 0.93 3.67
N TYR A 57 17.68 2.14 4.01
CA TYR A 57 16.26 2.44 4.18
C TYR A 57 15.47 2.17 2.89
N LEU A 58 15.93 2.68 1.75
CA LEU A 58 15.26 2.45 0.46
C LEU A 58 15.29 0.97 0.06
N GLN A 59 16.37 0.25 0.33
CA GLN A 59 16.42 -1.21 0.12
C GLN A 59 15.44 -1.96 1.02
N SER A 60 15.27 -1.52 2.27
CA SER A 60 14.31 -2.15 3.19
C SER A 60 12.85 -1.96 2.74
N LEU A 61 12.60 -0.96 1.90
CA LEU A 61 11.33 -0.74 1.21
C LEU A 61 11.23 -1.50 -0.12
N GLY A 62 12.19 -2.38 -0.43
CA GLY A 62 12.20 -3.19 -1.65
C GLY A 62 12.68 -2.44 -2.91
N MET A 63 13.29 -1.26 -2.79
CA MET A 63 13.74 -0.51 -3.97
C MET A 63 14.96 -1.17 -4.63
N PRO A 64 14.95 -1.43 -5.95
CA PRO A 64 16.12 -1.92 -6.67
C PRO A 64 17.31 -0.97 -6.57
N LEU A 65 18.52 -1.51 -6.50
CA LEU A 65 19.73 -0.70 -6.32
C LEU A 65 20.01 0.26 -7.47
N ASP A 66 19.58 -0.06 -8.69
CA ASP A 66 19.71 0.84 -9.84
C ASP A 66 18.81 2.07 -9.68
N ASP A 67 17.56 1.89 -9.20
CA ASP A 67 16.64 3.00 -8.90
C ASP A 67 17.15 3.83 -7.71
N ILE A 68 17.66 3.17 -6.66
CA ILE A 68 18.29 3.86 -5.53
C ILE A 68 19.45 4.73 -6.02
N LYS A 69 20.29 4.20 -6.91
CA LYS A 69 21.40 4.94 -7.49
C LYS A 69 20.93 6.16 -8.25
N GLU A 70 19.87 6.05 -9.05
CA GLU A 70 19.29 7.20 -9.73
C GLU A 70 18.75 8.24 -8.75
N VAL A 71 17.97 7.83 -7.74
CA VAL A 71 17.43 8.75 -6.72
C VAL A 71 18.55 9.46 -5.96
N MET A 72 19.61 8.74 -5.60
CA MET A 72 20.74 9.27 -4.83
C MET A 72 21.66 10.18 -5.64
N LEU A 73 21.87 9.90 -6.94
CA LEU A 73 22.83 10.64 -7.78
C LEU A 73 22.20 11.74 -8.64
N SER A 74 20.95 11.60 -9.07
CA SER A 74 20.36 12.48 -10.09
C SER A 74 19.54 13.65 -9.54
N LYS A 75 19.37 13.78 -8.21
CA LYS A 75 18.39 14.69 -7.57
C LYS A 75 16.94 14.52 -8.07
N LYS A 76 16.65 13.52 -8.92
CA LYS A 76 15.29 13.24 -9.42
C LYS A 76 14.51 12.46 -8.37
N VAL A 77 14.02 13.19 -7.38
CA VAL A 77 13.06 12.69 -6.37
C VAL A 77 11.73 12.26 -7.03
N GLU A 78 11.52 12.66 -8.28
CA GLU A 78 10.36 12.33 -9.13
C GLU A 78 10.04 10.83 -9.20
N ARG A 79 11.05 9.94 -9.12
CA ARG A 79 10.82 8.48 -9.12
C ARG A 79 10.57 7.89 -7.73
N LEU A 80 10.94 8.61 -6.67
CA LEU A 80 10.83 8.12 -5.30
C LEU A 80 9.37 8.07 -4.84
N LEU A 81 8.61 9.16 -5.01
CA LEU A 81 7.22 9.21 -4.54
C LEU A 81 6.34 8.15 -5.21
N PRO A 82 6.33 7.97 -6.55
CA PRO A 82 5.56 6.91 -7.19
C PRO A 82 5.95 5.50 -6.73
N PHE A 83 7.24 5.24 -6.51
CA PHE A 83 7.70 3.97 -5.98
C PHE A 83 7.17 3.71 -4.57
N LEU A 84 7.28 4.70 -3.67
CA LEU A 84 6.79 4.57 -2.29
C LEU A 84 5.27 4.35 -2.26
N ASP A 85 4.52 5.06 -3.10
CA ASP A 85 3.07 4.86 -3.23
C ASP A 85 2.74 3.45 -3.73
N GLN A 86 3.51 2.93 -4.68
CA GLN A 86 3.32 1.57 -5.17
C GLN A 86 3.65 0.52 -4.10
N GLN A 87 4.75 0.68 -3.36
CA GLN A 87 5.09 -0.23 -2.26
C GLN A 87 4.06 -0.20 -1.14
N LYS A 88 3.54 0.98 -0.81
CA LYS A 88 2.43 1.11 0.15
C LYS A 88 1.22 0.28 -0.29
N LYS A 89 0.82 0.36 -1.56
CA LYS A 89 -0.30 -0.43 -2.11
C LYS A 89 -0.06 -1.94 -2.01
N VAL A 90 1.15 -2.41 -2.34
CA VAL A 90 1.52 -3.84 -2.22
C VAL A 90 1.39 -4.31 -0.77
N LEU A 91 1.93 -3.54 0.19
CA LEU A 91 1.84 -3.89 1.61
C LEU A 91 0.39 -3.89 2.12
N GLU A 92 -0.44 -2.93 1.68
CA GLU A 92 -1.87 -2.90 2.01
C GLU A 92 -2.62 -4.12 1.46
N GLU A 93 -2.26 -4.63 0.28
CA GLU A 93 -2.82 -5.87 -0.27
C GLU A 93 -2.36 -7.11 0.51
N GLU A 94 -1.09 -7.19 0.88
CA GLU A 94 -0.57 -8.29 1.70
C GLU A 94 -1.22 -8.33 3.08
N GLU A 95 -1.38 -7.17 3.73
CA GLU A 95 -2.09 -7.05 5.01
C GLU A 95 -3.54 -7.57 4.89
N LYS A 96 -4.26 -7.16 3.85
CA LYS A 96 -5.64 -7.63 3.58
C LYS A 96 -5.69 -9.15 3.43
N LYS A 97 -4.74 -9.74 2.70
CA LYS A 97 -4.63 -11.20 2.50
C LYS A 97 -4.35 -11.93 3.81
N ILE A 98 -3.41 -11.43 4.61
CA ILE A 98 -3.06 -12.03 5.91
C ILE A 98 -4.24 -11.97 6.87
N ARG A 99 -4.90 -10.82 7.01
CA ARG A 99 -6.06 -10.65 7.89
C ARG A 99 -7.22 -11.56 7.46
N LEU A 100 -7.44 -11.70 6.15
CA LEU A 100 -8.42 -12.64 5.64
C LEU A 100 -8.05 -14.10 5.98
N ALA A 101 -6.81 -14.51 5.74
CA ALA A 101 -6.36 -15.87 6.05
C ALA A 101 -6.51 -16.20 7.55
N LYS A 102 -6.20 -15.24 8.42
CA LYS A 102 -6.41 -15.35 9.86
C LYS A 102 -7.88 -15.58 10.19
N GLU A 103 -8.77 -14.74 9.64
CA GLU A 103 -10.20 -14.86 9.89
C GLU A 103 -10.75 -16.22 9.45
N LYS A 104 -10.28 -16.73 8.30
CA LYS A 104 -10.68 -18.06 7.82
C LYS A 104 -10.30 -19.16 8.79
N SER A 105 -9.08 -19.10 9.33
CA SER A 105 -8.59 -20.06 10.30
C SER A 105 -9.35 -19.99 11.61
N GLU A 106 -9.71 -18.80 12.08
CA GLU A 106 -10.41 -18.61 13.36
C GLU A 106 -11.89 -19.01 13.28
N GLN A 107 -12.54 -18.77 12.13
CA GLN A 107 -13.97 -19.09 11.95
C GLN A 107 -14.23 -20.48 11.35
N GLY A 108 -13.20 -21.25 11.00
CA GLY A 108 -13.35 -22.57 10.38
C GLY A 108 -14.01 -22.53 9.01
N ILE A 109 -13.71 -21.49 8.22
CA ILE A 109 -14.22 -21.26 6.85
C ILE A 109 -13.08 -21.28 5.82
N ASP A 110 -12.03 -22.03 6.11
CA ASP A 110 -10.84 -22.24 5.28
C ASP A 110 -11.17 -22.71 3.85
N ASN A 111 -12.24 -23.49 3.68
CA ASN A 111 -12.66 -24.04 2.39
C ASN A 111 -13.70 -23.20 1.62
N ALA A 112 -14.17 -22.08 2.17
CA ALA A 112 -15.21 -21.30 1.51
C ALA A 112 -14.71 -20.72 0.17
N MET A 113 -15.50 -20.90 -0.90
CA MET A 113 -15.26 -20.28 -2.22
C MET A 113 -15.73 -18.82 -2.25
N TYR A 114 -15.08 -17.97 -3.05
CA TYR A 114 -15.37 -16.52 -3.13
C TYR A 114 -15.82 -16.12 -4.54
N LEU A 115 -16.75 -15.18 -4.61
CA LEU A 115 -17.32 -14.67 -5.87
C LEU A 115 -16.54 -13.50 -6.48
N ARG A 116 -15.91 -12.62 -5.67
CA ARG A 116 -15.27 -11.37 -6.11
C ARG A 116 -14.00 -11.04 -5.33
N GLN A 117 -13.12 -10.21 -5.92
CA GLN A 117 -11.82 -9.83 -5.32
C GLN A 117 -11.99 -9.02 -4.02
N TYR A 118 -12.60 -7.82 -4.05
CA TYR A 118 -12.75 -6.98 -2.84
C TYR A 118 -13.97 -6.06 -2.88
N GLY A 119 -14.59 -5.84 -1.72
CA GLY A 119 -15.63 -4.84 -1.49
C GLY A 119 -15.33 -3.98 -0.26
N TYR A 120 -15.91 -2.79 -0.21
CA TYR A 120 -15.74 -1.83 0.88
C TYR A 120 -17.10 -1.38 1.42
N LYS A 121 -17.24 -1.35 2.74
CA LYS A 121 -18.30 -0.58 3.39
C LYS A 121 -17.77 0.84 3.54
N ILE A 122 -18.45 1.81 2.95
CA ILE A 122 -18.00 3.21 2.90
C ILE A 122 -18.98 4.12 3.63
N SER A 123 -18.46 5.22 4.16
CA SER A 123 -19.28 6.23 4.84
C SER A 123 -20.01 7.12 3.83
N TYR A 124 -21.34 7.21 3.94
CA TYR A 124 -22.15 8.16 3.18
C TYR A 124 -21.69 9.62 3.36
N ASP A 125 -21.36 10.01 4.60
CA ASP A 125 -20.92 11.38 4.90
C ASP A 125 -19.56 11.71 4.29
N ALA A 126 -18.64 10.74 4.25
CA ALA A 126 -17.37 10.90 3.55
C ALA A 126 -17.59 10.92 2.02
N PHE A 127 -18.48 10.06 1.51
CA PHE A 127 -18.81 10.01 0.10
C PHE A 127 -19.35 11.35 -0.42
N CYS A 128 -20.25 11.98 0.34
CA CYS A 128 -20.81 13.29 0.00
C CYS A 128 -19.76 14.42 0.01
N LYS A 129 -18.66 14.24 0.74
CA LYS A 129 -17.52 15.16 0.78
C LYS A 129 -16.43 14.81 -0.23
N GLN A 130 -16.72 13.91 -1.18
CA GLN A 130 -15.78 13.40 -2.18
C GLN A 130 -14.54 12.75 -1.55
N LYS A 131 -14.70 12.08 -0.41
CA LYS A 131 -13.61 11.38 0.28
C LYS A 131 -13.87 9.89 0.34
N PHE A 132 -12.88 9.11 -0.05
CA PHE A 132 -12.94 7.66 0.08
C PHE A 132 -12.50 7.26 1.48
N ARG A 133 -13.47 6.84 2.30
CA ARG A 133 -13.23 6.38 3.67
C ARG A 133 -13.92 5.04 3.90
N PRO A 134 -13.22 3.92 3.70
CA PRO A 134 -13.76 2.60 4.01
C PRO A 134 -13.75 2.38 5.52
N ASP A 135 -14.88 1.96 6.06
CA ASP A 135 -14.99 1.49 7.45
C ASP A 135 -14.49 0.03 7.56
N TYR A 136 -14.78 -0.76 6.52
CA TYR A 136 -14.37 -2.16 6.40
C TYR A 136 -14.08 -2.51 4.94
N TYR A 137 -13.14 -3.43 4.73
CA TYR A 137 -13.08 -4.22 3.50
C TYR A 137 -13.68 -5.60 3.75
N PHE A 138 -14.25 -6.22 2.73
CA PHE A 138 -14.85 -7.54 2.79
C PHE A 138 -14.75 -8.26 1.45
N ILE A 139 -15.13 -9.53 1.45
CA ILE A 139 -15.28 -10.36 0.25
C ILE A 139 -16.64 -11.04 0.29
N TYR A 140 -17.18 -11.38 -0.87
CA TYR A 140 -18.40 -12.18 -0.95
C TYR A 140 -18.07 -13.67 -0.85
N LEU A 141 -18.79 -14.35 0.02
CA LEU A 141 -18.80 -15.80 0.09
C LEU A 141 -19.75 -16.34 -0.98
N ASN A 142 -19.33 -17.39 -1.69
CA ASN A 142 -20.15 -18.09 -2.68
C ASN A 142 -21.12 -19.09 -2.05
N GLU A 143 -21.04 -19.30 -0.74
CA GLU A 143 -21.89 -20.21 0.00
C GLU A 143 -22.31 -19.60 1.34
N LYS A 144 -23.44 -20.08 1.86
CA LYS A 144 -23.88 -19.71 3.20
C LYS A 144 -22.99 -20.42 4.22
N VAL A 145 -22.24 -19.65 4.98
CA VAL A 145 -21.49 -20.14 6.14
C VAL A 145 -22.31 -19.93 7.42
N LYS A 146 -21.87 -20.57 8.51
CA LYS A 146 -22.45 -20.35 9.84
C LYS A 146 -22.24 -18.90 10.29
N ASP A 147 -23.18 -18.39 11.08
CA ASP A 147 -23.07 -17.04 11.64
C ASP A 147 -21.85 -16.94 12.55
N ALA A 148 -21.09 -15.86 12.38
CA ALA A 148 -19.84 -15.59 13.07
C ALA A 148 -19.61 -14.07 13.17
N PRO A 149 -18.79 -13.57 14.13
CA PRO A 149 -18.66 -12.14 14.40
C PRO A 149 -18.27 -11.28 13.18
N ASN A 150 -17.45 -11.83 12.28
CA ASN A 150 -16.98 -11.13 11.07
C ASN A 150 -17.68 -11.60 9.79
N ILE A 151 -18.76 -12.39 9.92
CA ILE A 151 -19.65 -12.75 8.83
C ILE A 151 -20.87 -11.84 8.88
N LEU A 152 -21.00 -11.01 7.86
CA LEU A 152 -22.11 -10.08 7.72
C LEU A 152 -23.07 -10.59 6.65
N LYS A 153 -24.35 -10.69 7.00
CA LYS A 153 -25.43 -10.83 6.02
C LYS A 153 -25.84 -9.43 5.59
N LEU A 154 -25.75 -9.16 4.29
CA LEU A 154 -26.31 -7.93 3.76
C LEU A 154 -27.84 -7.99 3.87
N PRO A 155 -28.49 -6.90 4.30
CA PRO A 155 -29.94 -6.88 4.44
C PRO A 155 -30.61 -7.02 3.08
N GLU A 156 -31.72 -7.75 3.05
CA GLU A 156 -32.63 -7.76 1.90
C GLU A 156 -33.32 -6.40 1.79
N GLY A 157 -33.59 -5.96 0.57
CA GLY A 157 -34.20 -4.67 0.32
C GLY A 157 -33.84 -4.08 -1.03
N ASP A 158 -34.27 -2.84 -1.24
CA ASP A 158 -34.00 -2.09 -2.46
C ASP A 158 -32.67 -1.36 -2.36
N TYR A 159 -31.84 -1.52 -3.38
CA TYR A 159 -30.54 -0.86 -3.48
C TYR A 159 -30.50 0.09 -4.68
N LEU A 160 -30.05 1.32 -4.44
CA LEU A 160 -29.63 2.21 -5.51
C LEU A 160 -28.21 1.82 -5.95
N CYS A 161 -28.09 1.36 -7.20
CA CYS A 161 -26.82 0.91 -7.76
C CYS A 161 -26.35 1.82 -8.90
N PHE A 162 -25.09 2.24 -8.87
CA PHE A 162 -24.47 3.01 -9.95
C PHE A 162 -22.96 2.78 -9.98
N ARG A 163 -22.29 3.22 -11.04
CA ARG A 163 -20.83 3.06 -11.20
C ARG A 163 -20.12 4.37 -10.94
N GLU A 164 -19.00 4.32 -10.24
CA GLU A 164 -18.19 5.51 -9.97
C GLU A 164 -16.71 5.17 -9.72
N ARG A 165 -15.80 6.11 -10.00
CA ARG A 165 -14.36 5.99 -9.71
C ARG A 165 -14.01 6.63 -8.39
N ILE A 166 -14.36 5.95 -7.31
CA ILE A 166 -14.27 6.51 -5.97
C ILE A 166 -12.84 6.59 -5.41
N LEU A 167 -11.84 5.97 -6.03
CA LEU A 167 -10.46 6.10 -5.55
C LEU A 167 -9.77 7.38 -6.05
N GLU A 168 -10.33 8.03 -7.06
CA GLU A 168 -9.80 9.29 -7.59
C GLU A 168 -10.22 10.52 -6.77
N GLU A 169 -11.15 10.38 -5.80
CA GLU A 169 -11.70 11.50 -5.01
C GLU A 169 -12.26 12.65 -5.86
N ALA A 170 -12.70 12.34 -7.09
CA ALA A 170 -13.11 13.31 -8.10
C ALA A 170 -14.55 13.12 -8.63
N TRP A 171 -15.38 12.27 -7.99
CA TRP A 171 -16.77 12.03 -8.43
C TRP A 171 -17.69 13.20 -8.09
N ASN A 172 -18.83 13.31 -8.75
CA ASN A 172 -19.84 14.31 -8.41
C ASN A 172 -20.94 13.72 -7.48
N PRO A 173 -20.96 14.05 -6.18
CA PRO A 173 -21.92 13.49 -5.24
C PRO A 173 -23.30 14.15 -5.28
N GLN A 174 -23.49 15.23 -6.04
CA GLN A 174 -24.67 16.09 -5.94
C GLN A 174 -25.99 15.34 -6.19
N ARG A 175 -26.01 14.43 -7.17
CA ARG A 175 -27.21 13.62 -7.44
C ARG A 175 -27.62 12.77 -6.25
N ILE A 176 -26.65 12.20 -5.55
CA ILE A 176 -26.88 11.36 -4.36
C ILE A 176 -27.28 12.24 -3.18
N ILE A 177 -26.63 13.39 -2.98
CA ILE A 177 -27.01 14.36 -1.95
C ILE A 177 -28.45 14.82 -2.14
N SER A 178 -28.82 15.23 -3.36
CA SER A 178 -30.19 15.66 -3.68
C SER A 178 -31.20 14.54 -3.49
N TYR A 179 -30.88 13.30 -3.84
CA TYR A 179 -31.79 12.17 -3.66
C TYR A 179 -32.15 11.91 -2.19
N PHE A 180 -31.18 12.07 -1.28
CA PHE A 180 -31.35 11.87 0.17
C PHE A 180 -31.73 13.16 0.92
N GLN A 181 -31.90 14.29 0.24
CA GLN A 181 -32.32 15.54 0.86
C GLN A 181 -33.71 15.38 1.49
N GLY A 182 -33.81 15.62 2.80
CA GLY A 182 -35.05 15.45 3.56
C GLY A 182 -35.41 13.98 3.88
N LYS A 183 -34.55 13.02 3.55
CA LYS A 183 -34.68 11.61 3.92
C LYS A 183 -33.71 11.24 5.04
N ALA A 184 -33.93 10.10 5.67
CA ALA A 184 -32.92 9.50 6.54
C ALA A 184 -31.66 9.17 5.73
N LYS A 185 -30.48 9.30 6.35
CA LYS A 185 -29.22 8.87 5.75
C LYS A 185 -29.24 7.34 5.57
N PRO A 186 -28.64 6.81 4.50
CA PRO A 186 -28.59 5.37 4.31
C PRO A 186 -27.75 4.71 5.41
N GLU A 187 -28.26 3.59 5.94
CA GLU A 187 -27.56 2.81 6.96
C GLU A 187 -26.37 2.00 6.39
N LEU A 188 -26.43 1.72 5.09
CA LEU A 188 -25.44 0.91 4.39
C LEU A 188 -25.13 1.49 3.03
N MET A 189 -23.84 1.68 2.79
CA MET A 189 -23.29 2.03 1.49
C MET A 189 -22.07 1.15 1.22
N LEU A 190 -22.08 0.49 0.07
CA LEU A 190 -21.04 -0.44 -0.36
C LEU A 190 -20.39 0.09 -1.64
N ALA A 191 -19.10 -0.19 -1.79
CA ALA A 191 -18.36 -0.02 -3.03
C ALA A 191 -17.70 -1.34 -3.41
N MET A 192 -18.09 -1.88 -4.55
CA MET A 192 -17.61 -3.18 -5.00
C MET A 192 -16.75 -3.01 -6.23
N GLU A 193 -15.56 -3.58 -6.21
CA GLU A 193 -14.68 -3.55 -7.37
C GLU A 193 -15.30 -4.34 -8.54
N TYR A 194 -15.25 -3.77 -9.75
CA TYR A 194 -15.57 -4.51 -10.97
C TYR A 194 -14.41 -5.44 -11.35
N GLU A 195 -14.73 -6.65 -11.81
CA GLU A 195 -13.75 -7.73 -12.08
C GLU A 195 -12.75 -7.44 -13.23
N ASP A 196 -12.96 -6.38 -14.01
CA ASP A 196 -12.31 -6.22 -15.32
C ASP A 196 -11.06 -5.32 -15.36
N ASN A 197 -10.55 -4.79 -14.24
CA ASN A 197 -9.44 -3.82 -14.30
C ASN A 197 -8.26 -4.15 -13.37
N LEU A 198 -7.28 -4.86 -13.91
CA LEU A 198 -6.04 -5.27 -13.22
C LEU A 198 -4.85 -4.31 -13.46
N ASP A 199 -5.01 -3.30 -14.32
CA ASP A 199 -3.87 -2.50 -14.79
C ASP A 199 -3.56 -1.28 -13.91
N ASN A 200 -4.59 -0.60 -13.36
CA ASN A 200 -4.41 0.50 -12.42
C ASN A 200 -5.61 0.69 -11.49
N TYR A 201 -5.49 0.13 -10.29
CA TYR A 201 -6.51 0.21 -9.24
C TYR A 201 -7.02 1.62 -8.94
N ALA A 202 -6.20 2.67 -9.13
CA ALA A 202 -6.64 4.05 -8.85
C ALA A 202 -7.77 4.52 -9.77
N HIS A 203 -7.86 3.96 -10.98
CA HIS A 203 -8.89 4.27 -11.98
C HIS A 203 -9.96 3.18 -12.08
N ALA A 204 -9.96 2.22 -11.14
CA ALA A 204 -10.95 1.16 -11.12
C ALA A 204 -12.36 1.74 -10.96
N ASN A 205 -13.29 1.20 -11.73
CA ASN A 205 -14.71 1.49 -11.51
C ASN A 205 -15.20 0.63 -10.36
N TYR A 206 -16.00 1.24 -9.49
CA TYR A 206 -16.70 0.56 -8.42
C TYR A 206 -18.20 0.59 -8.68
N GLU A 207 -18.88 -0.51 -8.40
CA GLU A 207 -20.33 -0.51 -8.22
C GLU A 207 -20.65 0.00 -6.81
N ILE A 208 -21.26 1.17 -6.76
CA ILE A 208 -21.76 1.75 -5.53
C ILE A 208 -23.17 1.24 -5.31
N GLN A 209 -23.42 0.65 -4.15
CA GLN A 209 -24.74 0.20 -3.74
C GLN A 209 -25.15 0.90 -2.45
N ILE A 210 -26.32 1.53 -2.46
CA ILE A 210 -26.88 2.22 -1.29
C ILE A 210 -28.21 1.55 -0.93
N LEU A 211 -28.31 1.02 0.29
CA LEU A 211 -29.57 0.45 0.78
C LEU A 211 -30.58 1.59 1.00
N LEU A 212 -31.74 1.48 0.36
CA LEU A 212 -32.82 2.47 0.41
C LEU A 212 -33.84 2.12 1.49
N GLU A 213 -34.38 0.91 1.45
CA GLU A 213 -35.41 0.41 2.35
C GLU A 213 -35.14 -1.06 2.66
N LYS A 214 -35.38 -1.46 3.92
CA LYS A 214 -35.30 -2.86 4.36
C LYS A 214 -36.66 -3.52 4.12
N ASN A 215 -36.65 -4.73 3.59
CA ASN A 215 -37.83 -5.61 3.57
C ASN A 215 -38.03 -6.32 4.91
#